data_AF-A0A0A3IA26-F1
#
_entry.id   AF-A0A0A3IA26-F1
#
_cell.length_a   1.000
_cell.length_b   1.000
_cell.length_c   1.000
_cell.angle_alpha   90.00
_cell.angle_beta   90.00
_cell.angle_gamma   90.00
#
_symmetry.space_group_name_H-M   'P 1'
#
loop_
_entity.id
_entity.type
_entity.pdbx_description
1 polymer ?
#
loop_
_entity_poly.entity_id
_entity_poly.type
_entity_poly.pdbx_seq_one_letter_code
_entity_poly.pdbx_strand_id
1 'polypeptide(L)'
;MIEALLQLILLIVFSHLLYLILMQYHKMTDIKNVRLEADWELCVNDINQYLPYGISQVAVSEDGLIATVTTPDKVYTIQFLNNVIWKRENNGNETILTGVTSALFTLYGNRLLLQVKLEDGVERERSFVVEPYSE
;
A
#
# COMPACT_ATOMS: atom_id res chain seq x y z
N MET A 1 -57.93 3.27 9.31
CA MET A 1 -57.18 4.51 9.63
C MET A 1 -56.04 4.26 10.62
N ILE A 2 -56.28 3.62 11.77
CA ILE A 2 -55.22 3.24 12.73
C ILE A 2 -54.14 2.35 12.09
N GLU A 3 -54.53 1.41 11.26
CA GLU A 3 -53.59 0.52 10.56
C GLU A 3 -52.65 1.27 9.62
N ALA A 4 -53.16 2.24 8.86
CA ALA A 4 -52.34 3.09 8.00
C ALA A 4 -51.40 3.99 8.82
N LEU A 5 -51.85 4.47 9.99
CA LEU A 5 -51.03 5.27 10.90
C LEU A 5 -49.91 4.43 11.54
N LEU A 6 -50.19 3.18 11.89
CA LEU A 6 -49.19 2.23 12.38
C LEU A 6 -48.16 1.90 11.29
N GLN A 7 -48.61 1.65 10.05
CA GLN A 7 -47.73 1.42 8.90
C GLN A 7 -46.82 2.63 8.64
N LEU A 8 -47.37 3.86 8.74
CA LEU A 8 -46.58 5.10 8.60
C LEU A 8 -45.51 5.22 9.70
N ILE A 9 -45.86 4.95 10.96
CA ILE A 9 -44.90 4.99 12.07
C ILE A 9 -43.79 3.95 11.87
N LEU A 10 -44.15 2.72 11.49
CA LEU A 10 -43.18 1.67 11.19
C LEU A 10 -42.25 2.10 10.05
N LEU A 11 -42.78 2.69 8.98
CA LEU A 11 -41.98 3.19 7.86
C LEU A 11 -40.99 4.27 8.30
N ILE A 12 -41.41 5.22 9.15
CA ILE A 12 -40.55 6.28 9.67
C ILE A 12 -39.41 5.71 10.51
N VAL A 13 -39.71 4.73 11.38
CA VAL A 13 -38.71 4.06 12.21
C VAL A 13 -37.74 3.25 11.35
N PHE A 14 -38.24 2.48 10.38
CA PHE A 14 -37.40 1.73 9.45
C PHE A 14 -36.50 2.63 8.61
N SER A 15 -37.03 3.77 8.14
CA SER A 15 -36.26 4.76 7.38
C SER A 15 -35.11 5.35 8.21
N HIS A 16 -35.36 5.70 9.47
CA HIS A 16 -34.31 6.16 10.38
C HIS A 16 -33.24 5.09 10.63
N LEU A 17 -33.67 3.84 10.82
CA LEU A 17 -32.76 2.72 11.06
C LEU A 17 -31.87 2.48 9.82
N LEU A 18 -32.45 2.53 8.63
CA LEU A 18 -31.71 2.44 7.37
C LEU A 18 -30.72 3.61 7.20
N TYR A 19 -31.12 4.84 7.53
CA TYR A 19 -30.24 6.00 7.51
C TYR A 19 -29.02 5.84 8.44
N LEU A 20 -29.24 5.36 9.66
CA LEU A 20 -28.14 5.10 10.62
C LEU A 20 -27.17 4.02 10.11
N ILE A 21 -27.68 2.95 9.50
CA ILE A 21 -26.85 1.89 8.89
C ILE A 21 -25.97 2.48 7.78
N LEU A 22 -26.56 3.27 6.87
CA LEU A 22 -25.83 3.90 5.77
C LEU A 22 -24.77 4.89 6.29
N MET A 23 -25.09 5.69 7.30
CA MET A 23 -24.14 6.63 7.89
C MET A 23 -22.94 5.90 8.52
N GLN A 24 -23.19 4.80 9.23
CA GLN A 24 -22.12 4.02 9.85
C GLN A 24 -21.23 3.33 8.79
N TYR A 25 -21.85 2.82 7.72
CA TYR A 25 -21.12 2.24 6.59
C TYR A 25 -20.17 3.25 5.96
N HIS A 26 -20.64 4.48 5.71
CA HIS A 26 -19.81 5.53 5.11
C HIS A 26 -18.62 5.93 6.00
N LYS A 27 -18.83 6.04 7.32
CA LYS A 27 -17.73 6.30 8.26
C LYS A 27 -16.68 5.19 8.24
N MET A 28 -17.09 3.93 8.10
CA MET A 28 -16.15 2.81 8.01
C MET A 28 -15.32 2.86 6.72
N THR A 29 -15.91 3.28 5.60
CA THR A 29 -15.16 3.44 4.34
C THR A 29 -14.12 4.55 4.44
N ASP A 30 -14.45 5.68 5.07
CA ASP A 30 -13.52 6.80 5.24
C ASP A 30 -12.31 6.39 6.10
N ILE A 31 -12.57 5.67 7.20
CA ILE A 31 -11.50 5.17 8.08
C ILE A 31 -10.59 4.19 7.32
N LYS A 32 -11.16 3.32 6.48
CA LYS A 32 -10.37 2.39 5.65
C LYS A 32 -9.44 3.16 4.71
N ASN A 33 -9.94 4.20 4.04
CA ASN A 33 -9.15 4.99 3.10
C ASN A 33 -8.02 5.77 3.81
N VAL A 34 -8.31 6.37 4.96
CA VAL A 34 -7.28 7.06 5.77
C VAL A 34 -6.19 6.10 6.21
N ARG A 35 -6.55 4.87 6.58
CA ARG A 35 -5.57 3.84 6.95
C ARG A 35 -4.71 3.42 5.76
N LEU A 36 -5.30 3.21 4.59
CA LEU A 36 -4.55 2.87 3.37
C LEU A 36 -3.56 3.97 2.97
N GLU A 37 -3.94 5.24 3.13
CA GLU A 37 -3.03 6.37 2.93
C GLU A 37 -1.84 6.33 3.90
N ALA A 38 -2.11 6.10 5.20
CA ALA A 38 -1.07 6.03 6.20
C ALA A 38 -0.11 4.84 5.95
N ASP A 39 -0.66 3.67 5.62
CA ASP A 39 0.13 2.47 5.30
C ASP A 39 1.01 2.69 4.06
N TRP A 40 0.50 3.42 3.05
CA TRP A 40 1.27 3.82 1.88
C TRP A 40 2.45 4.74 2.22
N GLU A 41 2.22 5.80 3.01
CA GLU A 41 3.29 6.73 3.39
C GLU A 41 4.35 6.06 4.28
N LEU A 42 3.95 5.12 5.14
CA LEU A 42 4.89 4.29 5.90
C LEU A 42 5.73 3.41 4.98
N CYS A 43 5.12 2.74 4.01
CA CYS A 43 5.85 1.96 2.99
C CYS A 43 6.90 2.81 2.25
N VAL A 44 6.53 4.02 1.83
CA VAL A 44 7.46 4.95 1.18
C VAL A 44 8.61 5.33 2.11
N ASN A 45 8.33 5.59 3.38
CA ASN A 45 9.37 5.90 4.36
C ASN A 45 10.31 4.70 4.56
N ASP A 46 9.78 3.49 4.72
CA ASP A 46 10.57 2.29 4.97
C ASP A 46 11.49 1.98 3.77
N ILE A 47 10.96 2.05 2.54
CA ILE A 47 11.77 1.85 1.33
C ILE A 47 12.86 2.92 1.20
N ASN A 48 12.60 4.19 1.54
CA ASN A 48 13.64 5.22 1.57
C ASN A 48 14.75 4.87 2.58
N GLN A 49 14.41 4.36 3.76
CA GLN A 49 15.40 3.92 4.74
C GLN A 49 16.20 2.71 4.25
N TYR A 50 15.58 1.84 3.47
CA TYR A 50 16.25 0.74 2.78
C TYR A 50 16.94 1.18 1.48
N LEU A 51 17.05 2.46 1.16
CA LEU A 51 17.88 2.92 0.05
C LEU A 51 18.90 3.93 0.58
N PRO A 52 19.79 3.49 1.50
CA PRO A 52 20.79 4.38 2.08
C PRO A 52 21.80 4.84 1.02
N TYR A 53 22.54 5.89 1.34
CA TYR A 53 23.72 6.27 0.56
C TYR A 53 24.72 5.11 0.50
N GLY A 54 25.42 4.97 -0.63
CA GLY A 54 26.45 3.96 -0.76
C GLY A 54 25.97 2.63 -1.34
N ILE A 55 24.93 2.65 -2.17
CA ILE A 55 24.44 1.44 -2.84
C ILE A 55 25.44 1.03 -3.92
N SER A 56 25.88 -0.23 -3.89
CA SER A 56 26.76 -0.78 -4.92
C SER A 56 25.99 -1.07 -6.20
N GLN A 57 24.77 -1.61 -6.09
CA GLN A 57 23.94 -1.95 -7.23
C GLN A 57 22.46 -2.02 -6.87
N VAL A 58 21.60 -1.62 -7.81
CA VAL A 58 20.17 -1.98 -7.82
C VAL A 58 19.87 -2.72 -9.10
N ALA A 59 19.12 -3.82 -8.98
CA ALA A 59 18.63 -4.59 -10.11
C ALA A 59 17.14 -4.84 -9.94
N VAL A 60 16.40 -4.83 -11.04
CA VAL A 60 14.98 -5.17 -11.08
C VAL A 60 14.81 -6.41 -11.94
N SER A 61 13.97 -7.35 -11.51
CA SER A 61 13.65 -8.57 -12.27
C SER A 61 12.94 -8.24 -13.59
N GLU A 62 13.00 -9.14 -14.57
CA GLU A 62 12.36 -8.94 -15.89
C GLU A 62 10.85 -8.72 -15.79
N ASP A 63 10.19 -9.38 -14.84
CA ASP A 63 8.76 -9.21 -14.56
C ASP A 63 8.45 -7.94 -13.74
N GLY A 64 9.48 -7.22 -13.29
CA GLY A 64 9.36 -6.01 -12.48
C GLY A 64 8.79 -6.24 -11.08
N LEU A 65 8.67 -7.48 -10.60
CA LEU A 65 8.08 -7.78 -9.30
C LEU A 65 9.09 -7.74 -8.14
N ILE A 66 10.38 -7.73 -8.46
CA ILE A 66 11.47 -7.85 -7.50
C ILE A 66 12.50 -6.76 -7.78
N ALA A 67 12.83 -5.97 -6.75
CA ALA A 67 13.96 -5.05 -6.74
C ALA A 67 15.02 -5.54 -5.73
N THR A 68 16.20 -5.88 -6.22
CA THR A 68 17.35 -6.29 -5.42
C THR A 68 18.26 -5.10 -5.20
N VAL A 69 18.62 -4.84 -3.95
CA VAL A 69 19.57 -3.80 -3.56
C VAL A 69 20.78 -4.44 -2.92
N THR A 70 21.95 -4.11 -3.46
CA THR A 70 23.25 -4.59 -3.01
C THR A 70 24.04 -3.41 -2.45
N THR A 71 24.44 -3.53 -1.20
CA THR A 71 25.37 -2.65 -0.50
C THR A 71 26.66 -3.41 -0.19
N PRO A 72 27.75 -2.75 0.22
CA PRO A 72 29.01 -3.44 0.57
C PRO A 72 28.83 -4.53 1.64
N ASP A 73 27.91 -4.31 2.59
CA ASP A 73 27.73 -5.19 3.74
C ASP A 73 26.56 -6.18 3.60
N LYS A 74 25.57 -5.85 2.77
CA LYS A 74 24.26 -6.51 2.77
C LYS A 74 23.61 -6.56 1.40
N VAL A 75 22.86 -7.63 1.16
CA VAL A 75 21.92 -7.76 0.06
C VAL A 75 20.53 -7.97 0.64
N TYR A 76 19.58 -7.18 0.15
CA TYR A 76 18.17 -7.38 0.46
C TYR A 76 17.34 -7.17 -0.79
N THR A 77 16.12 -7.68 -0.73
CA THR A 77 15.21 -7.72 -1.87
C THR A 77 13.87 -7.17 -1.45
N ILE A 78 13.33 -6.24 -2.22
CA ILE A 78 11.95 -5.79 -2.09
C ILE A 78 11.17 -6.53 -3.16
N GLN A 79 10.14 -7.27 -2.78
CA GLN A 79 9.39 -8.13 -3.69
C GLN A 79 7.89 -8.00 -3.47
N PHE A 80 7.13 -8.07 -4.57
CA PHE A 80 5.69 -8.23 -4.54
C PHE A 80 5.32 -9.71 -4.61
N LEU A 81 4.63 -10.22 -3.59
CA LEU A 81 4.17 -11.61 -3.54
C LEU A 81 2.91 -11.72 -2.68
N ASN A 82 1.91 -12.45 -3.18
CA ASN A 82 0.65 -12.72 -2.46
C ASN A 82 -0.04 -11.44 -1.96
N ASN A 83 -0.15 -10.42 -2.83
CA ASN A 83 -0.82 -9.15 -2.54
C ASN A 83 -0.14 -8.32 -1.44
N VAL A 84 1.15 -8.56 -1.21
CA VAL A 84 1.96 -7.94 -0.17
C VAL A 84 3.33 -7.57 -0.74
N ILE A 85 3.84 -6.40 -0.36
CA ILE A 85 5.22 -6.00 -0.60
C ILE A 85 6.04 -6.41 0.62
N TRP A 86 7.07 -7.21 0.38
CA TRP A 86 7.97 -7.73 1.40
C TRP A 86 9.38 -7.21 1.20
N LYS A 87 10.08 -6.93 2.29
CA LYS A 87 11.54 -6.92 2.33
C LYS A 87 12.02 -8.32 2.74
N ARG A 88 12.95 -8.88 1.98
CA ARG A 88 13.72 -10.08 2.33
C ARG A 88 15.17 -9.72 2.55
N GLU A 89 15.72 -10.17 3.65
CA GLU A 89 17.14 -10.13 3.96
C GLU A 89 17.56 -11.53 4.43
N ASN A 90 18.84 -11.86 4.37
CA ASN A 90 19.33 -13.20 4.73
C ASN A 90 18.84 -13.72 6.10
N ASN A 91 18.49 -12.83 7.03
CA ASN A 91 18.08 -13.17 8.39
C ASN A 91 16.59 -12.92 8.68
N GLY A 92 15.76 -12.60 7.69
CA GLY A 92 14.33 -12.39 7.95
C GLY A 92 13.54 -11.78 6.80
N ASN A 93 12.22 -11.94 6.90
CA ASN A 93 11.24 -11.33 6.01
C ASN A 93 10.43 -10.31 6.80
N GLU A 94 10.27 -9.12 6.25
CA GLU A 94 9.51 -8.03 6.84
C GLU A 94 8.41 -7.61 5.87
N THR A 95 7.19 -7.48 6.38
CA THR A 95 6.05 -6.98 5.62
C THR A 95 6.11 -5.46 5.57
N ILE A 96 6.19 -4.88 4.37
CA ILE A 96 6.21 -3.42 4.19
C ILE A 96 4.79 -2.91 3.95
N LEU A 97 4.06 -3.52 3.01
CA LEU A 97 2.74 -3.05 2.60
C LEU A 97 1.81 -4.22 2.30
N THR A 98 0.61 -4.18 2.86
CA THR A 98 -0.46 -5.17 2.63
C THR A 98 -1.62 -4.54 1.86
N GLY A 99 -2.55 -5.36 1.35
CA GLY A 99 -3.69 -4.87 0.59
C GLY A 99 -3.30 -4.31 -0.78
N VAL A 100 -2.29 -4.91 -1.41
CA VAL A 100 -1.79 -4.52 -2.72
C VAL A 100 -2.35 -5.46 -3.78
N THR A 101 -3.07 -4.92 -4.76
CA THR A 101 -3.60 -5.68 -5.90
C THR A 101 -2.51 -5.97 -6.93
N SER A 102 -1.64 -4.99 -7.21
CA SER A 102 -0.51 -5.15 -8.11
C SER A 102 0.61 -4.18 -7.73
N ALA A 103 1.86 -4.57 -7.96
CA ALA A 103 3.00 -3.68 -7.84
C ALA A 103 4.00 -3.92 -8.98
N LEU A 104 4.68 -2.85 -9.40
CA LEU A 104 5.72 -2.88 -10.42
C LEU A 104 6.88 -2.00 -9.98
N PHE A 105 8.08 -2.57 -10.01
CA PHE A 105 9.34 -1.87 -9.84
C PHE A 105 9.92 -1.57 -11.22
N THR A 106 10.50 -0.40 -11.39
CA THR A 106 11.23 -0.04 -12.61
C THR A 106 12.43 0.81 -12.28
N LEU A 107 13.58 0.50 -12.88
CA LEU A 107 14.82 1.26 -12.67
C LEU A 107 15.07 2.18 -13.86
N TYR A 108 15.11 3.49 -13.61
CA TYR A 108 15.43 4.52 -14.59
C TYR A 108 16.72 5.24 -14.17
N GLY A 109 17.85 4.81 -14.73
CA GLY A 109 19.16 5.36 -14.36
C GLY A 109 19.45 5.15 -12.87
N ASN A 110 19.48 6.22 -12.10
CA ASN A 110 19.69 6.21 -10.65
C ASN A 110 18.40 6.34 -9.83
N ARG A 111 17.23 6.04 -10.43
CA ARG A 111 15.94 6.14 -9.76
C ARG A 111 15.18 4.83 -9.82
N LEU A 112 14.76 4.35 -8.65
CA LEU A 112 13.84 3.21 -8.54
C LEU A 112 12.41 3.77 -8.48
N LEU A 113 11.58 3.45 -9.46
CA LEU A 113 10.15 3.76 -9.46
C LEU A 113 9.39 2.54 -8.91
N LEU A 114 8.51 2.78 -7.95
CA LEU A 114 7.53 1.82 -7.45
C LEU A 114 6.14 2.31 -7.83
N GLN A 115 5.40 1.50 -8.58
CA GLN A 115 4.00 1.71 -8.91
C GLN A 115 3.15 0.64 -8.21
N VAL A 116 2.11 1.04 -7.50
CA VAL A 116 1.30 0.16 -6.65
C VAL A 116 -0.18 0.47 -6.88
N LYS A 117 -0.99 -0.58 -7.00
CA LYS A 117 -2.45 -0.49 -6.97
C LYS A 117 -2.97 -1.12 -5.69
N LEU A 118 -3.66 -0.35 -4.86
CA LEU A 118 -4.22 -0.82 -3.60
C LEU A 118 -5.60 -1.47 -3.81
N GLU A 119 -6.12 -2.13 -2.77
CA GLU A 119 -7.46 -2.75 -2.78
C GLU A 119 -8.62 -1.76 -2.95
N ASP A 120 -8.40 -0.48 -2.67
CA ASP A 120 -9.37 0.60 -2.97
C ASP A 120 -9.42 0.95 -4.47
N GLY A 121 -8.53 0.35 -5.27
CA GLY A 121 -8.39 0.59 -6.70
C GLY A 121 -7.55 1.82 -7.05
N VAL A 122 -7.06 2.58 -6.07
CA VAL A 122 -6.22 3.75 -6.28
C VAL A 122 -4.81 3.30 -6.65
N GLU A 123 -4.29 3.93 -7.71
CA GLU A 123 -2.92 3.74 -8.16
C GLU A 123 -2.03 4.81 -7.54
N ARG A 124 -0.90 4.38 -7.00
CA ARG A 124 0.10 5.19 -6.31
C ARG A 124 1.45 4.95 -6.95
N GLU A 125 2.25 5.99 -7.07
CA GLU A 125 3.62 5.87 -7.56
C GLU A 125 4.58 6.68 -6.70
N ARG A 126 5.80 6.14 -6.55
CA ARG A 126 6.89 6.83 -5.88
C ARG A 126 8.21 6.54 -6.55
N SER A 127 9.00 7.59 -6.78
CA SER A 127 10.37 7.49 -7.23
C SER A 127 11.33 7.69 -6.06
N PHE A 128 12.27 6.76 -5.93
CA PHE A 128 13.33 6.76 -4.94
C PHE A 128 14.67 7.04 -5.63
N VAL A 129 15.51 7.87 -5.03
CA VAL A 129 16.86 8.13 -5.53
C VAL A 129 17.78 7.03 -5.00
N VAL A 130 18.53 6.42 -5.91
CA VAL A 130 19.54 5.42 -5.62
C VAL A 130 20.89 6.09 -5.83
N GLU A 131 21.56 6.45 -4.73
CA GLU A 131 22.89 7.05 -4.82
C GLU A 131 23.98 5.97 -4.82
N PRO A 132 24.75 5.84 -5.92
CA PRO A 132 25.81 4.86 -5.98
C PRO A 132 26.93 5.18 -5.00
N TYR A 133 27.59 4.15 -4.49
CA TYR A 133 28.79 4.28 -3.66
C TYR A 133 29.90 5.02 -4.42
N SER A 134 30.28 6.21 -3.95
CA SER A 134 31.50 6.91 -4.38
C SER A 134 32.66 6.48 -3.49
N GLU A 135 33.70 5.89 -4.07
CA GLU A 135 34.97 5.58 -3.39
C GLU A 135 35.62 6.81 -2.74
#